data_AF-A0A972X3H9-F1
#
_entry.id   AF-A0A972X3H9-F1
#
_cell.length_a   1.000
_cell.length_b   1.000
_cell.length_c   1.000
_cell.angle_alpha   90.00
_cell.angle_beta   90.00
_cell.angle_gamma   90.00
#
_symmetry.space_group_name_H-M   'P 1'
#
loop_
_entity.id
_entity.type
_entity.pdbx_description
1 polymer ?
#
loop_
_entity_poly.entity_id
_entity_poly.type
_entity_poly.pdbx_seq_one_letter_code
_entity_poly.pdbx_strand_id
1 'polypeptide(L)'
;MGRRLLKHPVFGEEGTNVTFFQRYVGQKIKTTTFERGVEHETFACGTGVAAAAIIYSELYMQPFPIEVETPGGTLKVDVSPVSKMLLLQGPAEYVYTVELDAIPRNFEKRHLLSDRK
;
A
#
# COMPACT_ATOMS: atom_id res chain seq x y z
N MET A 1 -15.41 3.57 12.27
CA MET A 1 -15.84 2.85 11.05
C MET A 1 -14.83 1.77 10.64
N GLY A 2 -13.55 2.12 10.41
CA GLY A 2 -12.51 1.19 9.92
C GLY A 2 -12.40 -0.14 10.66
N ARG A 3 -12.22 -0.12 11.99
CA ARG A 3 -12.12 -1.35 12.81
C ARG A 3 -13.30 -2.31 12.64
N ARG A 4 -14.52 -1.80 12.41
CA ARG A 4 -15.71 -2.62 12.25
C ARG A 4 -15.77 -3.29 10.87
N LEU A 5 -15.22 -2.63 9.85
CA LEU A 5 -15.10 -3.17 8.49
C LEU A 5 -13.96 -4.17 8.37
N LEU A 6 -12.85 -3.93 9.08
CA LEU A 6 -11.68 -4.82 9.12
C LEU A 6 -12.07 -6.24 9.55
N LYS A 7 -12.96 -6.35 10.55
CA LYS A 7 -13.48 -7.61 11.10
C LYS A 7 -14.88 -7.96 10.59
N HIS A 8 -15.31 -7.40 9.46
CA HIS A 8 -16.63 -7.70 8.94
C HIS A 8 -16.71 -9.19 8.58
N PRO A 9 -17.78 -9.93 8.97
CA PRO A 9 -17.86 -11.38 8.77
C PRO A 9 -17.65 -11.86 7.32
N VAL A 10 -17.93 -10.99 6.34
CA VAL A 10 -17.70 -11.28 4.90
C VAL A 10 -16.22 -11.58 4.57
N PHE A 11 -15.28 -11.11 5.38
CA PHE A 11 -13.84 -11.30 5.19
C PHE A 11 -13.29 -12.46 6.04
N GLY A 12 -14.15 -13.23 6.69
CA GLY A 12 -13.74 -14.36 7.54
C GLY A 12 -12.96 -13.92 8.79
N GLU A 13 -12.31 -14.90 9.43
CA GLU A 13 -11.57 -14.70 10.67
C GLU A 13 -10.29 -13.87 10.48
N GLU A 14 -9.68 -13.95 9.30
CA GLU A 14 -8.48 -13.19 8.99
C GLU A 14 -8.77 -11.69 8.88
N GLY A 15 -9.94 -11.30 8.37
CA GLY A 15 -10.30 -9.89 8.14
C GLY A 15 -9.60 -9.30 6.91
N THR A 16 -9.63 -7.97 6.76
CA THR A 16 -9.06 -7.29 5.59
C THR A 16 -8.49 -5.92 5.89
N ASN A 17 -7.59 -5.44 5.03
CA ASN A 17 -7.20 -4.03 5.03
C ASN A 17 -8.38 -3.18 4.53
N VAL A 18 -8.67 -2.09 5.23
CA VAL A 18 -9.75 -1.17 4.85
C VAL A 18 -9.14 0.17 4.51
N THR A 19 -9.14 0.50 3.21
CA THR A 19 -8.66 1.80 2.73
C THR A 19 -9.84 2.69 2.38
N PHE A 20 -9.89 3.87 2.98
CA PHE A 20 -10.81 4.93 2.61
C PHE A 20 -10.08 5.89 1.67
N PHE A 21 -10.79 6.45 0.69
CA PHE A 21 -10.24 7.51 -0.15
C PHE A 21 -11.18 8.70 -0.26
N GLN A 22 -10.59 9.89 -0.36
CA GLN A 22 -11.24 11.14 -0.70
C GLN A 22 -10.69 11.62 -2.04
N ARG A 23 -11.59 11.95 -2.97
CA ARG A 23 -11.22 12.50 -4.29
C ARG A 23 -10.92 14.00 -4.22
N TYR A 24 -9.96 14.44 -5.02
CA TYR A 24 -9.74 15.84 -5.36
C TYR A 24 -10.04 16.09 -6.84
N VAL A 25 -9.74 17.29 -7.33
CA VAL A 25 -9.83 17.61 -8.76
C VAL A 25 -8.67 16.94 -9.50
N GLY A 26 -8.98 16.23 -10.58
CA GLY A 26 -7.99 15.57 -11.44
C GLY A 26 -7.52 14.20 -10.91
N GLN A 27 -6.28 13.82 -11.22
CA GLN A 27 -5.71 12.50 -10.93
C GLN A 27 -5.13 12.43 -9.51
N LYS A 28 -5.90 12.90 -8.51
CA LYS A 28 -5.42 13.02 -7.13
C LYS A 28 -6.46 12.57 -6.12
N ILE A 29 -6.03 11.73 -5.19
CA ILE A 29 -6.82 11.27 -4.05
C ILE A 29 -6.01 11.35 -2.75
N LYS A 30 -6.71 11.39 -1.62
CA LYS A 30 -6.12 11.18 -0.28
C LYS A 30 -6.68 9.92 0.32
N THR A 31 -5.84 9.17 1.02
CA THR A 31 -6.21 7.87 1.60
C THR A 31 -5.82 7.75 3.06
N THR A 32 -6.59 6.95 3.80
CA THR A 32 -6.18 6.37 5.08
C THR A 32 -6.49 4.89 5.08
N THR A 33 -5.62 4.08 5.70
CA THR A 33 -5.77 2.63 5.74
C THR A 33 -5.80 2.13 7.17
N PHE A 34 -6.83 1.35 7.51
CA PHE A 34 -6.83 0.48 8.68
C PHE A 34 -6.23 -0.86 8.28
N GLU A 35 -5.13 -1.22 8.92
CA GLU A 35 -4.33 -2.36 8.50
C GLU A 35 -4.56 -3.58 9.40
N ARG A 36 -4.86 -4.71 8.76
CA ARG A 36 -5.02 -6.01 9.43
C ARG A 36 -3.71 -6.38 10.11
N GLY A 37 -3.78 -6.80 11.37
CA GLY A 37 -2.61 -7.17 12.18
C GLY A 37 -1.96 -5.98 12.91
N VAL A 38 -2.20 -4.74 12.47
CA VAL A 38 -1.94 -3.52 13.27
C VAL A 38 -3.21 -3.10 14.02
N GLU A 39 -4.39 -3.37 13.44
CA GLU A 39 -5.72 -3.07 13.98
C GLU A 39 -6.02 -1.58 14.20
N HIS A 40 -5.19 -0.71 13.60
CA HIS A 40 -5.25 0.75 13.68
C HIS A 40 -4.95 1.39 12.32
N GLU A 41 -5.11 2.71 12.24
CA GLU A 41 -4.67 3.48 11.07
C GLU A 41 -3.14 3.46 10.96
N THR A 42 -2.62 3.16 9.77
CA THR A 42 -1.18 3.22 9.48
C THR A 42 -0.85 4.45 8.65
N PHE A 43 0.38 4.96 8.79
CA PHE A 43 0.81 6.17 8.08
C PHE A 43 0.82 5.98 6.56
N ALA A 44 1.15 4.79 6.08
CA ALA A 44 1.04 4.42 4.68
C ALA A 44 0.89 2.89 4.54
N CYS A 45 0.11 2.46 3.56
CA CYS A 45 -0.01 1.06 3.15
C CYS A 45 0.07 1.00 1.62
N GLY A 46 1.22 0.56 1.07
CA GLY A 46 1.47 0.63 -0.37
C GLY A 46 0.47 -0.16 -1.21
N THR A 47 0.05 -1.34 -0.74
CA THR A 47 -0.97 -2.16 -1.41
C THR A 47 -2.37 -1.53 -1.32
N GLY A 48 -2.71 -0.91 -0.19
CA GLY A 48 -3.96 -0.15 -0.03
C GLY A 48 -4.04 1.06 -0.96
N VAL A 49 -2.93 1.77 -1.12
CA VAL A 49 -2.78 2.90 -2.05
C VAL A 49 -2.96 2.47 -3.50
N ALA A 50 -2.30 1.38 -3.90
CA ALA A 50 -2.47 0.83 -5.25
C ALA A 50 -3.93 0.43 -5.52
N ALA A 51 -4.59 -0.26 -4.58
CA ALA A 51 -5.99 -0.63 -4.70
C ALA A 51 -6.92 0.59 -4.81
N ALA A 52 -6.70 1.61 -3.99
CA ALA A 52 -7.50 2.85 -4.03
C ALA A 52 -7.35 3.59 -5.36
N ALA A 53 -6.14 3.64 -5.94
CA ALA A 53 -5.91 4.27 -7.23
C ALA A 53 -6.62 3.52 -8.38
N ILE A 54 -6.61 2.19 -8.39
CA ILE A 54 -7.36 1.39 -9.39
C ILE A 54 -8.86 1.70 -9.30
N ILE A 55 -9.43 1.58 -8.10
CA ILE A 55 -10.86 1.83 -7.89
C ILE A 55 -11.23 3.27 -8.25
N TYR A 56 -10.37 4.25 -7.94
CA TYR A 56 -10.59 5.64 -8.34
C TYR A 56 -10.56 5.81 -9.87
N SER A 57 -9.58 5.20 -10.54
CA SER A 57 -9.47 5.22 -12.01
C SER A 57 -10.74 4.67 -12.67
N GLU A 58 -11.21 3.51 -12.21
CA GLU A 58 -12.40 2.84 -12.77
C GLU A 58 -13.70 3.60 -12.48
N LEU A 59 -13.92 4.04 -11.23
CA LEU A 59 -15.17 4.70 -10.85
C LEU A 59 -15.33 6.11 -11.43
N TYR A 60 -14.21 6.81 -11.68
CA TYR A 60 -14.22 8.23 -12.09
C TYR A 60 -13.57 8.48 -13.45
N MET A 61 -13.28 7.42 -14.20
CA MET A 61 -12.64 7.46 -15.54
C MET A 61 -11.38 8.34 -15.55
N GLN A 62 -10.60 8.29 -14.48
CA GLN A 62 -9.36 9.05 -14.39
C GLN A 62 -8.21 8.23 -14.95
N PRO A 63 -7.38 8.80 -15.85
CA PRO A 63 -6.22 8.10 -16.35
C PRO A 63 -5.15 7.96 -15.25
N PHE A 64 -4.25 7.01 -15.46
CA PHE A 64 -2.98 6.96 -14.73
C PHE A 64 -1.99 7.96 -15.37
N PRO A 65 -1.06 8.52 -14.58
CA PRO A 65 -0.80 8.21 -13.17
C PRO A 65 -1.71 8.94 -12.17
N ILE A 66 -1.98 8.29 -11.05
CA ILE A 66 -2.75 8.85 -9.93
C ILE A 66 -1.82 9.18 -8.77
N GLU A 67 -1.90 10.42 -8.29
CA GLU A 67 -1.25 10.88 -7.06
C GLU A 67 -2.12 10.51 -5.84
N VAL A 68 -1.50 9.89 -4.85
CA VAL A 68 -2.18 9.42 -3.63
C VAL A 68 -1.49 10.01 -2.40
N GLU A 69 -2.17 10.92 -1.73
CA GLU A 69 -1.72 11.46 -0.45
C GLU A 69 -2.03 10.47 0.69
N THR A 70 -1.01 10.12 1.46
CA THR A 70 -1.14 9.36 2.71
C THR A 70 -0.63 10.20 3.88
N PRO A 71 -0.98 9.87 5.13
CA PRO A 71 -0.36 10.50 6.30
C PRO A 71 1.18 10.44 6.32
N GLY A 72 1.77 9.39 5.73
CA GLY A 72 3.23 9.18 5.66
C GLY A 72 3.92 9.81 4.45
N GLY A 73 3.17 10.49 3.58
CA GLY A 73 3.71 11.14 2.39
C GLY A 73 2.91 10.85 1.12
N THR A 74 3.34 11.45 0.01
CA THR A 74 2.68 11.30 -1.28
C THR A 74 3.30 10.16 -2.07
N LEU A 75 2.45 9.29 -2.60
CA LEU A 75 2.81 8.21 -3.51
C LEU A 75 2.22 8.46 -4.89
N LYS A 76 2.80 7.85 -5.92
CA LYS A 76 2.30 7.87 -7.28
C LYS A 76 2.06 6.44 -7.74
N VAL A 77 0.85 6.18 -8.24
CA VAL A 77 0.46 4.91 -8.83
C VAL A 77 0.37 5.09 -10.33
N ASP A 78 0.99 4.19 -11.08
CA ASP A 78 0.97 4.19 -12.55
C ASP A 78 0.81 2.75 -13.07
N VAL A 79 0.65 2.59 -14.37
CA VAL A 79 0.59 1.28 -15.03
C VAL A 79 1.68 1.21 -16.09
N SER A 80 2.50 0.16 -16.01
CA SER A 80 3.53 -0.09 -17.01
C SER A 80 2.91 -0.26 -18.40
N PRO A 81 3.31 0.54 -19.41
CA PRO A 81 2.74 0.41 -20.75
C PRO A 81 3.10 -0.94 -21.42
N VAL A 82 4.20 -1.56 -20.98
CA VAL A 82 4.72 -2.83 -21.52
C VAL A 82 4.13 -4.02 -20.78
N SER A 83 4.35 -4.12 -19.47
CA SER A 83 3.97 -5.31 -18.68
C SER A 83 2.53 -5.26 -18.16
N LYS A 84 1.86 -4.10 -18.26
CA LYS A 84 0.55 -3.84 -17.64
C LYS A 84 0.52 -4.01 -16.12
N MET A 85 1.69 -4.15 -15.49
CA MET A 85 1.80 -4.20 -14.03
C MET A 85 1.63 -2.81 -13.42
N LEU A 86 1.06 -2.77 -12.22
CA LEU A 86 1.02 -1.55 -11.42
C LEU A 86 2.43 -1.17 -10.97
N LEU A 87 2.71 0.12 -11.06
CA LEU A 87 3.92 0.74 -10.57
C LEU A 87 3.54 1.61 -9.38
N LEU A 88 4.21 1.40 -8.25
CA LEU A 88 4.06 2.23 -7.06
C LEU A 88 5.37 2.95 -6.79
N GLN A 89 5.32 4.28 -6.76
CA GLN A 89 6.49 5.14 -6.56
C GLN A 89 6.28 6.00 -5.31
N GLY A 90 7.33 6.13 -4.52
CA GLY A 90 7.34 6.91 -3.29
C GLY A 90 8.74 7.09 -2.74
N PRO A 91 8.92 7.99 -1.75
CA PRO A 91 10.19 8.17 -1.09
C PRO A 91 10.57 6.95 -0.24
N ALA A 92 11.86 6.68 -0.14
CA ALA A 92 12.44 5.76 0.82
C ALA A 92 13.66 6.45 1.45
N GLU A 93 13.74 6.45 2.78
CA GLU A 93 14.80 7.13 3.51
C GLU A 93 15.56 6.13 4.38
N TYR A 94 16.89 6.26 4.38
CA TYR A 94 17.75 5.52 5.28
C TYR A 94 17.64 6.12 6.69
N VAL A 95 17.29 5.30 7.68
CA VAL A 95 17.17 5.76 9.08
C VAL A 95 18.46 5.48 9.86
N TYR A 96 18.90 4.22 9.92
CA TYR A 96 20.14 3.82 10.57
C TYR A 96 20.56 2.41 10.12
N THR A 97 21.78 2.03 10.48
CA THR A 97 22.32 0.66 10.36
C THR A 97 22.64 0.17 11.76
N VAL A 98 22.40 -1.12 11.99
CA VAL A 98 22.61 -1.80 13.26
C VAL A 98 23.41 -3.07 12.99
N GLU A 99 24.43 -3.33 13.82
CA GLU A 99 25.09 -4.62 13.92
C GLU A 99 24.32 -5.47 14.95
N LEU A 100 23.96 -6.69 14.57
CA LEU A 100 23.25 -7.63 15.45
C LEU A 100 24.23 -8.68 15.95
N ASP A 101 24.34 -8.85 17.28
CA ASP A 101 25.21 -9.86 17.90
C ASP A 101 24.82 -11.30 17.56
N ALA A 102 23.53 -11.51 17.27
CA ALA A 102 23.00 -12.80 16.84
C ALA A 102 21.79 -12.58 15.92
N ILE A 103 21.61 -13.51 14.98
CA ILE A 103 20.41 -13.57 14.13
C ILE A 103 19.20 -13.94 15.02
N PRO A 104 18.05 -13.24 14.92
CA PRO A 104 16.85 -13.57 15.68
C PRO A 104 16.41 -15.03 15.48
N ARG A 105 15.88 -15.67 16.53
CA ARG A 105 15.33 -17.04 16.42
C ARG A 105 14.24 -17.05 15.33
N ASN A 106 14.30 -18.04 14.44
CA ASN A 106 13.41 -18.23 13.29
C ASN A 106 13.59 -17.22 12.13
N PHE A 107 14.69 -16.47 12.08
CA PHE A 107 15.03 -15.68 10.88
C PHE A 107 15.67 -16.58 9.81
N GLU A 108 14.92 -16.88 8.75
CA GLU A 108 15.47 -17.46 7.52
C GLU A 108 15.82 -16.34 6.54
N LYS A 109 17.12 -16.16 6.24
CA LYS A 109 17.55 -15.34 5.12
C LYS A 109 17.20 -16.08 3.81
N ARG A 110 16.00 -15.84 3.28
CA ARG A 110 15.66 -16.31 1.93
C ARG A 110 16.35 -15.42 0.92
N HIS A 111 17.25 -15.99 0.12
CA HIS A 111 17.69 -15.34 -1.11
C HIS A 111 16.45 -15.20 -2.01
N LEU A 112 15.89 -14.00 -2.07
CA LEU A 112 15.01 -13.64 -3.16
C LEU A 112 15.90 -13.56 -4.39
N LEU A 113 16.05 -14.69 -5.09
CA LEU A 113 16.74 -14.72 -6.37
C LEU A 113 16.04 -13.73 -7.30
N SER A 114 16.62 -12.54 -7.48
CA SER A 114 16.39 -11.75 -8.69
C SER A 114 17.35 -12.22 -9.77
N ASP A 115 17.49 -13.55 -9.93
CA ASP A 115 18.10 -14.12 -11.13
C ASP A 115 17.03 -14.10 -12.22
N ARG A 116 16.82 -12.90 -12.79
CA ARG A 116 16.37 -12.79 -14.17
C ARG A 116 17.44 -11.99 -14.92
N LYS A 117 18.26 -12.75 -15.65
CA LYS A 117 18.95 -12.25 -16.84
C LYS A 117 17.92 -11.67 -17.82
#